data_AF-A0A955G0M1-F1
#
_entry.id   AF-A0A955G0M1-F1
#
_cell.length_a   1.000
_cell.length_b   1.000
_cell.length_c   1.000
_cell.angle_alpha   90.00
_cell.angle_beta   90.00
_cell.angle_gamma   90.00
#
_symmetry.space_group_name_H-M   'P 1'
#
loop_
_entity.id
_entity.type
_entity.pdbx_description
1 polymer ?
#
loop_
_entity_poly.entity_id
_entity_poly.type
_entity_poly.pdbx_seq_one_letter_code
_entity_poly.pdbx_strand_id
1 'polypeptide(L)'
;MDRHRGFTVIEVMLFLAITGVIMATLLTGVSVGLNRERYHDAVSSFADFMRGQYNDTVNVNNSRPQTDVCGVSGIIVGGGTTSSPIAGASEGCTVVGQLVTSSADGQTVGYQKLYATVDALTLPRNDSDTDTQILSDAGLVADPKKETYDMGWSSRLVGAGSENNTPLRFSIVIVRMPTSGLVHTYVLREADKKPSEVIASGTTNTDYLMCVDTAGLTGTKAIGVVLQANAVNSGGVNFVPEGTC
;
A
#
# COMPACT_ATOMS: atom_id res chain seq x y z
N MET A 1 19.54 34.97 -65.78
CA MET A 1 19.69 33.50 -65.75
C MET A 1 20.40 33.16 -64.45
N ASP A 2 19.63 32.88 -63.40
CA ASP A 2 20.20 32.59 -62.09
C ASP A 2 20.72 31.16 -62.02
N ARG A 3 22.02 31.04 -61.75
CA ARG A 3 22.75 29.78 -61.64
C ARG A 3 22.36 29.12 -60.31
N HIS A 4 21.54 28.09 -60.35
CA HIS A 4 21.23 27.27 -59.17
C HIS A 4 22.53 26.68 -58.61
N ARG A 5 22.91 27.14 -57.41
CA ARG A 5 24.02 26.57 -56.64
C ARG A 5 23.47 25.35 -55.91
N GLY A 6 23.97 24.15 -56.25
CA GLY A 6 23.68 22.93 -55.50
C GLY A 6 24.42 22.92 -54.17
N PHE A 7 23.84 22.23 -53.18
CA PHE A 7 24.47 21.97 -51.89
C PHE A 7 25.62 20.98 -52.05
N THR A 8 26.72 21.19 -51.32
CA THR A 8 27.84 20.23 -51.31
C THR A 8 27.51 19.03 -50.42
N VAL A 9 28.07 17.87 -50.73
CA VAL A 9 27.88 16.65 -49.92
C VAL A 9 28.29 16.87 -48.46
N ILE A 10 29.35 17.66 -48.22
CA ILE A 10 29.83 17.97 -46.86
C ILE A 10 28.79 18.78 -46.07
N GLU A 11 28.15 19.77 -46.71
CA GLU A 11 27.13 20.61 -46.06
C GLU A 11 25.88 19.81 -45.69
N VAL A 12 25.43 18.92 -46.58
CA VAL A 12 24.29 18.03 -46.31
C VAL A 12 24.61 17.07 -45.16
N MET A 13 25.82 16.49 -45.14
CA MET A 13 26.25 15.59 -44.06
C MET A 13 26.38 16.32 -42.72
N LEU A 14 26.90 17.55 -42.72
CA LEU A 14 27.01 18.36 -41.50
C LEU A 14 25.63 18.73 -40.95
N PHE A 15 24.70 19.13 -41.82
CA PHE A 15 23.32 19.41 -41.41
C PHE A 15 22.64 18.18 -40.82
N LEU A 16 22.76 17.01 -41.47
CA LEU A 16 22.21 15.75 -40.97
C LEU A 16 22.83 15.34 -39.63
N ALA A 17 24.15 15.52 -39.46
CA ALA A 17 24.82 15.22 -38.20
C ALA A 17 24.31 16.12 -37.06
N ILE A 18 24.19 17.43 -37.28
CA ILE A 18 23.72 18.38 -36.27
C ILE A 18 22.25 18.12 -35.92
N THR A 19 21.39 17.98 -36.92
CA THR A 19 19.97 17.67 -36.69
C THR A 19 19.78 16.33 -35.97
N GLY A 20 20.56 15.31 -36.31
CA GLY A 20 20.56 14.02 -35.63
C GLY A 20 20.96 14.12 -34.16
N VAL A 21 22.02 14.87 -33.84
CA VAL A 21 22.44 15.09 -32.44
C VAL A 21 21.38 15.84 -31.65
N ILE A 22 20.83 16.93 -32.21
CA ILE A 22 19.77 17.71 -31.54
C ILE A 22 18.57 16.81 -31.26
N MET A 23 18.11 16.05 -32.26
CA MET A 23 16.98 15.13 -32.10
C MET A 23 17.26 14.08 -31.02
N ALA A 24 18.46 13.48 -31.00
CA ALA A 24 18.84 12.52 -29.98
C ALA A 24 18.81 13.14 -28.57
N THR A 25 19.31 14.37 -28.40
CA THR A 25 19.28 15.06 -27.09
C THR A 25 17.87 15.42 -26.63
N LEU A 26 16.97 15.78 -27.55
CA LEU A 26 15.58 16.06 -27.22
C LEU A 26 14.86 14.78 -26.77
N LEU A 27 15.07 13.67 -27.48
CA LEU A 27 14.46 12.38 -27.14
C LEU A 27 14.90 11.87 -25.77
N THR A 28 16.18 12.02 -25.42
CA THR A 28 16.67 11.64 -24.09
C THR A 28 16.10 12.55 -22.99
N GLY A 29 16.05 13.87 -23.23
CA GLY A 29 15.46 14.82 -22.28
C GLY A 29 13.98 14.55 -22.01
N VAL A 30 13.19 14.29 -23.05
CA VAL A 30 11.77 13.93 -22.93
C VAL A 30 11.60 12.61 -22.16
N SER A 31 12.43 11.61 -22.44
CA SER A 31 12.37 10.31 -21.74
C SER A 31 12.60 10.43 -20.23
N VAL A 32 13.61 11.20 -19.81
CA VAL A 32 13.90 11.44 -18.39
C VAL A 32 12.76 12.22 -17.72
N GLY A 33 12.24 13.25 -18.38
CA GLY A 33 11.10 14.04 -17.88
C GLY A 33 9.84 13.18 -17.68
N LEU A 34 9.53 12.32 -18.66
CA LEU A 34 8.40 11.38 -18.56
C LEU A 34 8.59 10.37 -17.42
N ASN A 35 9.80 9.81 -17.27
CA ASN A 35 10.07 8.87 -16.18
C ASN A 35 9.92 9.53 -14.80
N ARG A 36 10.30 10.80 -14.67
CA ARG A 36 10.10 11.56 -13.41
C ARG A 36 8.62 11.76 -13.09
N GLU A 37 7.82 12.12 -14.09
CA GLU A 37 6.37 12.30 -13.89
C GLU A 37 5.69 10.99 -13.49
N ARG A 38 5.99 9.91 -14.21
CA ARG A 38 5.53 8.55 -13.89
C ARG A 38 5.92 8.13 -12.48
N TYR A 39 7.13 8.49 -12.07
CA TYR A 39 7.61 8.17 -10.74
C TYR A 39 6.84 8.92 -9.65
N HIS A 40 6.62 10.23 -9.80
CA HIS A 40 5.78 11.00 -8.87
C HIS A 40 4.34 10.48 -8.82
N ASP A 41 3.76 10.15 -9.96
CA ASP A 41 2.42 9.59 -10.06
C ASP A 41 2.30 8.23 -9.35
N ALA A 42 3.29 7.34 -9.50
CA ALA A 42 3.32 6.07 -8.78
C ALA A 42 3.36 6.27 -7.25
N VAL A 43 4.19 7.18 -6.76
CA VAL A 43 4.32 7.43 -5.32
C VAL A 43 3.08 8.14 -4.76
N SER A 44 2.50 9.09 -5.49
CA SER A 44 1.26 9.76 -5.09
C SER A 44 0.10 8.77 -5.03
N SER A 45 -0.05 7.94 -6.07
CA SER A 45 -1.08 6.90 -6.12
C SER A 45 -0.94 5.90 -4.97
N PHE A 46 0.29 5.51 -4.62
CA PHE A 46 0.54 4.63 -3.49
C PHE A 46 0.22 5.30 -2.13
N ALA A 47 0.56 6.58 -1.96
CA ALA A 47 0.19 7.33 -0.77
C ALA A 47 -1.34 7.43 -0.61
N ASP A 48 -2.05 7.68 -1.72
CA ASP A 48 -3.51 7.76 -1.73
C ASP A 48 -4.16 6.39 -1.48
N PHE A 49 -3.58 5.31 -2.01
CA PHE A 49 -3.98 3.95 -1.66
C PHE A 49 -3.87 3.70 -0.15
N MET A 50 -2.73 4.02 0.47
CA MET A 50 -2.53 3.85 1.91
C MET A 50 -3.51 4.69 2.72
N ARG A 51 -3.79 5.94 2.31
CA ARG A 51 -4.83 6.79 2.92
C ARG A 51 -6.22 6.19 2.78
N GLY A 52 -6.51 5.55 1.64
CA GLY A 52 -7.74 4.80 1.40
C GLY A 52 -7.94 3.70 2.45
N GLN A 53 -6.89 2.93 2.78
CA GLN A 53 -6.98 1.87 3.78
C GLN A 53 -7.36 2.38 5.19
N TYR A 54 -6.89 3.58 5.56
CA TYR A 54 -7.33 4.25 6.78
C TYR A 54 -8.79 4.67 6.71
N ASN A 55 -9.21 5.27 5.60
CA ASN A 55 -10.58 5.71 5.41
C ASN A 55 -11.57 4.53 5.44
N ASP A 56 -11.20 3.38 4.87
CA ASP A 56 -12.02 2.17 4.90
C ASP A 56 -12.07 1.51 6.29
N THR A 57 -11.05 1.74 7.12
CA THR A 57 -11.05 1.30 8.53
C THR A 57 -11.96 2.15 9.39
N VAL A 58 -12.05 3.46 9.11
CA VAL A 58 -12.94 4.39 9.83
C VAL A 58 -14.38 4.26 9.33
N ASN A 59 -14.57 4.21 8.00
CA ASN A 59 -15.88 4.08 7.35
C ASN A 59 -16.15 2.60 7.05
N VAL A 60 -16.45 1.86 8.10
CA VAL A 60 -16.67 0.42 8.03
C VAL A 60 -17.80 0.09 7.07
N ASN A 61 -17.47 -0.66 6.01
CA ASN A 61 -18.43 -1.20 5.07
C ASN A 61 -18.33 -2.74 5.02
N ASN A 62 -19.44 -3.42 5.31
CA ASN A 62 -19.55 -4.87 5.15
C ASN A 62 -20.09 -5.18 3.75
N SER A 63 -19.17 -5.50 2.83
CA SER A 63 -19.49 -5.84 1.44
C SER A 63 -19.63 -7.36 1.21
N ARG A 64 -19.83 -8.12 2.28
CA ARG A 64 -19.85 -9.58 2.25
C ARG A 64 -21.19 -10.11 1.70
N PRO A 65 -21.18 -11.18 0.88
CA PRO A 65 -22.39 -11.89 0.49
C PRO A 65 -23.13 -12.49 1.71
N GLN A 66 -24.47 -12.53 1.66
CA GLN A 66 -25.29 -13.11 2.74
C GLN A 66 -25.10 -14.63 2.91
N THR A 67 -24.49 -15.30 1.93
CA THR A 67 -24.20 -16.73 1.95
C THR A 67 -22.99 -17.09 2.80
N ASP A 68 -22.22 -16.10 3.24
CA ASP A 68 -20.99 -16.36 3.98
C ASP A 68 -21.28 -16.26 5.48
N VAL A 69 -20.84 -17.25 6.27
CA VAL A 69 -21.07 -17.32 7.73
C VAL A 69 -19.80 -17.13 8.55
N CYS A 70 -19.91 -16.46 9.69
CA CYS A 70 -18.78 -16.28 10.61
C CYS A 70 -18.63 -17.53 11.47
N GLY A 71 -17.46 -18.18 11.40
CA GLY A 71 -17.07 -19.25 12.31
C GLY A 71 -16.02 -18.81 13.31
N VAL A 72 -15.85 -19.58 14.38
CA VAL A 72 -14.84 -19.34 15.43
C VAL A 72 -13.40 -19.30 14.90
N SER A 73 -13.13 -19.96 13.77
CA SER A 73 -11.82 -20.00 13.12
C SER A 73 -11.72 -19.13 11.86
N GLY A 74 -12.79 -18.40 11.51
CA GLY A 74 -12.79 -17.49 10.37
C GLY A 74 -14.07 -17.48 9.54
N ILE A 75 -13.99 -16.82 8.40
CA ILE A 75 -15.08 -16.63 7.45
C ILE A 75 -15.24 -17.90 6.59
N ILE A 76 -16.42 -18.52 6.64
CA ILE A 76 -16.78 -19.66 5.79
C ILE A 76 -17.55 -19.14 4.58
N VAL A 77 -16.96 -19.24 3.39
CA VAL A 77 -17.56 -18.80 2.12
C VAL A 77 -18.63 -19.80 1.68
N GLY A 78 -19.84 -19.32 1.38
CA GLY A 78 -20.95 -20.15 0.92
C GLY A 78 -21.51 -21.14 1.97
N GLY A 79 -21.21 -20.95 3.26
CA GLY A 79 -21.66 -21.82 4.35
C GLY A 79 -23.08 -21.52 4.88
N GLY A 80 -23.71 -20.44 4.44
CA GLY A 80 -25.03 -19.99 4.86
C GLY A 80 -26.17 -20.52 3.99
N THR A 81 -27.32 -20.79 4.59
CA THR A 81 -28.57 -21.04 3.88
C THR A 81 -29.25 -19.70 3.52
N THR A 82 -30.17 -19.68 2.55
CA THR A 82 -30.88 -18.46 2.08
C THR A 82 -31.74 -17.75 3.15
N SER A 83 -31.72 -18.24 4.40
CA SER A 83 -32.35 -17.65 5.59
C SER A 83 -31.35 -17.11 6.62
N SER A 84 -30.07 -16.97 6.26
CA SER A 84 -28.98 -16.41 7.09
C SER A 84 -28.79 -14.90 6.85
N PRO A 85 -28.13 -14.17 7.77
CA PRO A 85 -28.59 -12.85 8.22
C PRO A 85 -28.43 -11.71 7.20
N ILE A 86 -29.14 -10.62 7.50
CA ILE A 86 -29.21 -9.39 6.69
C ILE A 86 -27.79 -8.84 6.49
N ALA A 87 -27.46 -8.36 5.29
CA ALA A 87 -26.20 -7.64 5.05
C ALA A 87 -26.04 -6.50 6.10
N GLY A 88 -24.96 -6.54 6.88
CA GLY A 88 -24.74 -5.63 8.01
C GLY A 88 -25.11 -6.16 9.40
N ALA A 89 -25.80 -7.30 9.49
CA ALA A 89 -26.05 -8.03 10.74
C ALA A 89 -25.21 -9.31 10.76
N SER A 90 -23.91 -9.17 11.01
CA SER A 90 -23.09 -10.34 11.29
C SER A 90 -23.44 -10.85 12.69
N GLU A 91 -24.32 -11.85 12.80
CA GLU A 91 -24.33 -12.67 14.01
C GLU A 91 -22.97 -13.39 14.07
N GLY A 92 -22.02 -12.83 14.83
CA GLY A 92 -20.71 -13.43 15.11
C GLY A 92 -19.48 -12.57 14.80
N CYS A 93 -19.35 -12.03 13.57
CA CYS A 93 -18.10 -11.35 13.14
C CYS A 93 -18.25 -9.84 12.93
N THR A 94 -17.46 -9.03 13.63
CA THR A 94 -17.46 -7.56 13.44
C THR A 94 -16.26 -7.14 12.60
N VAL A 95 -16.48 -6.26 11.60
CA VAL A 95 -15.37 -5.66 10.83
C VAL A 95 -14.63 -4.67 11.73
N VAL A 96 -13.32 -4.87 11.89
CA VAL A 96 -12.49 -4.04 12.78
C VAL A 96 -11.39 -3.29 12.04
N GLY A 97 -11.06 -3.63 10.80
CA GLY A 97 -10.05 -2.88 10.05
C GLY A 97 -9.54 -3.55 8.78
N GLN A 98 -8.28 -3.31 8.47
CA GLN A 98 -7.60 -3.75 7.25
C GLN A 98 -6.23 -4.34 7.57
N LEU A 99 -5.88 -5.42 6.87
CA LEU A 99 -4.53 -5.98 6.80
C LEU A 99 -3.96 -5.63 5.43
N VAL A 100 -2.78 -5.03 5.41
CA VAL A 100 -2.05 -4.68 4.20
C VAL A 100 -0.72 -5.44 4.21
N THR A 101 -0.45 -6.28 3.23
CA THR A 101 0.81 -7.03 3.12
C THR A 101 1.48 -6.75 1.80
N SER A 102 2.81 -6.66 1.79
CA SER A 102 3.54 -6.52 0.54
C SER A 102 3.89 -7.88 -0.08
N SER A 103 3.96 -7.90 -1.41
CA SER A 103 4.45 -9.05 -2.16
C SER A 103 5.97 -9.21 -2.05
N ALA A 104 6.45 -10.42 -2.34
CA ALA A 104 7.87 -10.75 -2.41
C ALA A 104 8.65 -9.92 -3.46
N ASP A 105 7.99 -9.42 -4.49
CA ASP A 105 8.59 -8.61 -5.56
C ASP A 105 8.49 -7.09 -5.31
N GLY A 106 7.72 -6.67 -4.30
CA GLY A 106 7.52 -5.25 -3.94
C GLY A 106 6.69 -4.46 -4.95
N GLN A 107 6.20 -5.06 -6.03
CA GLN A 107 5.39 -4.36 -7.05
C GLN A 107 3.89 -4.46 -6.77
N THR A 108 3.48 -5.38 -5.89
CA THR A 108 2.08 -5.54 -5.53
C THR A 108 1.90 -5.49 -4.02
N VAL A 109 0.79 -4.91 -3.60
CA VAL A 109 0.40 -4.79 -2.20
C VAL A 109 -0.97 -5.45 -2.05
N GLY A 110 -1.02 -6.51 -1.27
CA GLY A 110 -2.27 -7.17 -0.92
C GLY A 110 -2.97 -6.43 0.22
N TYR A 111 -4.28 -6.34 0.17
CA TYR A 111 -5.08 -5.84 1.27
C TYR A 111 -6.36 -6.67 1.47
N GLN A 112 -6.74 -6.82 2.73
CA GLN A 112 -7.83 -7.69 3.19
C GLN A 112 -8.54 -7.05 4.38
N LYS A 113 -9.88 -7.13 4.41
CA LYS A 113 -10.64 -6.72 5.58
C LYS A 113 -10.33 -7.62 6.77
N LEU A 114 -10.34 -7.04 7.96
CA LEU A 114 -10.16 -7.75 9.23
C LEU A 114 -11.46 -7.83 9.99
N TYR A 115 -11.73 -9.02 10.52
CA TYR A 115 -12.87 -9.31 11.36
C TYR A 115 -12.42 -9.79 12.72
N ALA A 116 -13.16 -9.40 13.77
CA ALA A 116 -13.13 -10.05 15.06
C ALA A 116 -14.17 -11.16 15.09
N THR A 117 -13.80 -12.37 15.49
CA THR A 117 -14.72 -13.53 15.60
C THR A 117 -15.56 -13.51 16.88
N VAL A 118 -15.14 -12.71 17.86
CA VAL A 118 -15.89 -12.47 19.09
C VAL A 118 -16.07 -10.97 19.26
N ASP A 119 -17.25 -10.55 19.69
CA ASP A 119 -17.48 -9.15 20.04
C ASP A 119 -16.67 -8.79 21.29
N ALA A 120 -15.66 -7.94 21.11
CA ALA A 120 -14.81 -7.44 22.19
C ALA A 120 -15.60 -6.70 23.29
N LEU A 121 -16.83 -6.26 23.03
CA LEU A 121 -17.75 -5.70 24.03
C LEU A 121 -18.29 -6.73 25.02
N THR A 122 -18.33 -8.01 24.62
CA THR A 122 -18.88 -9.11 25.43
C THR A 122 -17.82 -9.89 26.21
N LEU A 123 -16.55 -9.70 25.88
CA LEU A 123 -15.44 -10.37 26.57
C LEU A 123 -15.25 -9.81 27.99
N PRO A 124 -14.99 -10.68 28.99
CA PRO A 124 -14.65 -10.23 30.34
C PRO A 124 -13.35 -9.43 30.30
N ARG A 125 -13.41 -8.15 30.69
CA ARG A 125 -12.25 -7.26 30.70
C ARG A 125 -11.86 -6.88 32.11
N ASN A 126 -10.55 -6.78 32.32
CA ASN A 126 -9.98 -6.10 33.46
C ASN A 126 -9.59 -4.67 33.04
N ASP A 127 -9.62 -3.73 33.99
CA ASP A 127 -9.23 -2.34 33.73
C ASP A 127 -7.74 -2.18 33.34
N SER A 128 -6.95 -3.24 33.50
CA SER A 128 -5.53 -3.31 33.12
C SER A 128 -5.26 -3.91 31.74
N ASP A 129 -6.28 -4.38 31.03
CA ASP A 129 -6.09 -5.04 29.73
C ASP A 129 -5.62 -4.03 28.69
N THR A 130 -4.52 -4.34 28.01
CA THR A 130 -4.01 -3.50 26.93
C THR A 130 -4.87 -3.64 25.69
N ASP A 131 -4.85 -2.59 24.89
CA ASP A 131 -5.44 -2.53 23.55
C ASP A 131 -5.06 -3.76 22.68
N THR A 132 -3.79 -4.18 22.71
CA THR A 132 -3.31 -5.39 22.03
C THR A 132 -3.94 -6.68 22.55
N GLN A 133 -4.16 -6.77 23.87
CA GLN A 133 -4.75 -7.95 24.52
C GLN A 133 -6.22 -8.09 24.12
N ILE A 134 -6.97 -6.99 24.15
CA ILE A 134 -8.37 -6.95 23.72
C ILE A 134 -8.52 -7.43 22.27
N LEU A 135 -7.63 -6.98 21.38
CA LEU A 135 -7.63 -7.42 19.99
C LEU A 135 -7.24 -8.90 19.82
N SER A 136 -6.28 -9.38 20.62
CA SER A 136 -5.90 -10.79 20.59
C SER A 136 -7.05 -11.70 21.03
N ASP A 137 -7.74 -11.32 22.11
CA ASP A 137 -8.84 -12.10 22.68
C ASP A 137 -10.10 -12.05 21.79
N ALA A 138 -10.28 -10.98 21.02
CA ALA A 138 -11.35 -10.85 20.02
C ALA A 138 -11.18 -11.80 18.81
N GLY A 139 -10.03 -12.47 18.67
CA GLY A 139 -9.81 -13.49 17.66
C GLY A 139 -9.83 -12.93 16.24
N LEU A 140 -8.79 -12.19 15.86
CA LEU A 140 -8.74 -11.50 14.57
C LEU A 140 -8.47 -12.45 13.40
N VAL A 141 -9.30 -12.34 12.36
CA VAL A 141 -9.19 -13.13 11.14
C VAL A 141 -9.30 -12.22 9.92
N ALA A 142 -8.43 -12.47 8.94
CA ALA A 142 -8.47 -11.77 7.65
C ALA A 142 -9.54 -12.38 6.73
N ASP A 143 -10.15 -11.53 5.91
CA ASP A 143 -11.07 -11.95 4.86
C ASP A 143 -10.36 -12.93 3.90
N PRO A 144 -10.96 -14.08 3.54
CA PRO A 144 -10.39 -14.98 2.54
C PRO A 144 -10.22 -14.32 1.17
N LYS A 145 -10.99 -13.27 0.86
CA LYS A 145 -10.84 -12.49 -0.36
C LYS A 145 -9.71 -11.47 -0.19
N LYS A 146 -8.59 -11.76 -0.85
CA LYS A 146 -7.45 -10.83 -0.98
C LYS A 146 -7.62 -9.95 -2.21
N GLU A 147 -7.59 -8.64 -1.99
CA GLU A 147 -7.52 -7.65 -3.06
C GLU A 147 -6.07 -7.18 -3.22
N THR A 148 -5.72 -6.67 -4.40
CA THR A 148 -4.35 -6.28 -4.72
C THR A 148 -4.32 -4.87 -5.29
N TYR A 149 -3.30 -4.13 -4.90
CA TYR A 149 -2.92 -2.86 -5.48
C TYR A 149 -1.59 -3.05 -6.21
N ASP A 150 -1.57 -2.72 -7.50
CA ASP A 150 -0.39 -2.81 -8.33
C ASP A 150 0.32 -1.46 -8.38
N MET A 151 1.62 -1.47 -8.13
CA MET A 151 2.45 -0.28 -8.24
C MET A 151 2.50 0.20 -9.69
N GLY A 152 2.20 1.48 -9.90
CA GLY A 152 2.22 2.08 -11.22
C GLY A 152 3.62 2.08 -11.85
N TRP A 153 3.67 2.08 -13.18
CA TRP A 153 4.91 2.34 -13.95
C TRP A 153 6.08 1.38 -13.67
N SER A 154 5.78 0.12 -13.35
CA SER A 154 6.80 -0.89 -12.99
C SER A 154 7.69 -0.44 -11.83
N SER A 155 7.12 0.35 -10.93
CA SER A 155 7.77 0.73 -9.68
C SER A 155 7.62 -0.37 -8.63
N ARG A 156 8.48 -0.33 -7.63
CA ARG A 156 8.54 -1.32 -6.55
C ARG A 156 8.80 -0.64 -5.22
N LEU A 157 8.31 -1.24 -4.16
CA LEU A 157 8.58 -0.82 -2.79
C LEU A 157 9.94 -1.37 -2.35
N VAL A 158 10.78 -0.50 -1.80
CA VAL A 158 12.11 -0.83 -1.27
C VAL A 158 12.27 -0.23 0.13
N GLY A 159 13.17 -0.81 0.93
CA GLY A 159 13.50 -0.27 2.24
C GLY A 159 14.35 1.00 2.13
N ALA A 160 14.24 1.87 3.14
CA ALA A 160 15.12 3.02 3.28
C ALA A 160 16.59 2.59 3.32
N GLY A 161 17.44 3.21 2.49
CA GLY A 161 18.86 2.87 2.39
C GLY A 161 19.14 1.47 1.81
N SER A 162 18.19 0.84 1.12
CA SER A 162 18.45 -0.44 0.44
C SER A 162 19.31 -0.24 -0.80
N GLU A 163 20.63 -0.38 -0.65
CA GLU A 163 21.61 -0.32 -1.75
C GLU A 163 21.42 -1.44 -2.78
N ASN A 164 20.88 -2.59 -2.33
CA ASN A 164 20.66 -3.78 -3.17
C ASN A 164 19.27 -3.83 -3.76
N ASN A 165 18.48 -2.76 -3.59
CA ASN A 165 17.18 -2.65 -4.22
C ASN A 165 16.28 -3.88 -3.87
N THR A 166 16.39 -4.28 -2.60
CA THR A 166 15.67 -5.41 -2.04
C THR A 166 14.19 -5.01 -1.87
N PRO A 167 13.25 -5.82 -2.39
CA PRO A 167 11.83 -5.57 -2.19
C PRO A 167 11.48 -5.41 -0.71
N LEU A 168 10.68 -4.39 -0.40
CA LEU A 168 10.23 -4.13 0.95
C LEU A 168 9.19 -5.17 1.36
N ARG A 169 9.48 -5.90 2.43
CA ARG A 169 8.58 -6.90 3.01
C ARG A 169 7.92 -6.36 4.27
N PHE A 170 6.60 -6.26 4.27
CA PHE A 170 5.83 -5.79 5.40
C PHE A 170 4.45 -6.41 5.51
N SER A 171 3.93 -6.36 6.73
CA SER A 171 2.54 -6.60 7.06
C SER A 171 2.10 -5.51 8.03
N ILE A 172 1.07 -4.77 7.66
CA ILE A 172 0.52 -3.65 8.42
C ILE A 172 -0.92 -4.00 8.77
N VAL A 173 -1.27 -3.88 10.05
CA VAL A 173 -2.65 -3.99 10.52
C VAL A 173 -3.10 -2.61 10.96
N ILE A 174 -4.12 -2.09 10.29
CA ILE A 174 -4.83 -0.86 10.67
C ILE A 174 -6.14 -1.31 11.27
N VAL A 175 -6.34 -1.06 12.56
CA VAL A 175 -7.48 -1.60 13.30
C VAL A 175 -8.11 -0.52 14.15
N ARG A 176 -9.45 -0.43 14.09
CA ARG A 176 -10.25 0.42 14.96
C ARG A 176 -10.69 -0.39 16.17
N MET A 177 -10.37 0.11 17.35
CA MET A 177 -10.78 -0.51 18.60
C MET A 177 -12.29 -0.50 18.76
N PRO A 178 -12.93 -1.67 19.03
CA PRO A 178 -14.35 -1.72 19.32
C PRO A 178 -14.73 -0.96 20.59
N THR A 179 -13.78 -0.81 21.52
CA THR A 179 -14.01 -0.30 22.88
C THR A 179 -13.88 1.22 22.95
N SER A 180 -12.78 1.76 22.43
CA SER A 180 -12.45 3.20 22.45
C SER A 180 -12.78 3.90 21.14
N GLY A 181 -12.97 3.15 20.04
CA GLY A 181 -13.13 3.71 18.70
C GLY A 181 -11.86 4.29 18.08
N LEU A 182 -10.73 4.24 18.80
CA LEU A 182 -9.42 4.72 18.34
C LEU A 182 -8.84 3.75 17.30
N VAL A 183 -8.13 4.29 16.32
CA VAL A 183 -7.42 3.47 15.32
C VAL A 183 -5.98 3.29 15.76
N HIS A 184 -5.51 2.04 15.73
CA HIS A 184 -4.12 1.68 15.95
C HIS A 184 -3.55 1.07 14.68
N THR A 185 -2.29 1.37 14.44
CA THR A 185 -1.56 0.82 13.30
C THR A 185 -0.35 0.05 13.79
N TYR A 186 -0.36 -1.26 13.53
CA TYR A 186 0.73 -2.17 13.85
C TYR A 186 1.51 -2.46 12.58
N VAL A 187 2.82 -2.29 12.63
CA VAL A 187 3.70 -2.52 11.48
C VAL A 187 4.71 -3.60 11.81
N LEU A 188 4.80 -4.62 10.96
CA LEU A 188 5.78 -5.69 11.06
C LEU A 188 6.59 -5.77 9.76
N ARG A 189 7.92 -5.84 9.87
CA ARG A 189 8.88 -5.90 8.74
C ARG A 189 9.01 -7.31 8.14
N GLU A 190 7.89 -7.99 8.00
CA GLU A 190 7.79 -9.32 7.41
C GLU A 190 6.52 -9.39 6.58
N ALA A 191 6.59 -9.96 5.38
CA ALA A 191 5.43 -10.12 4.51
C ALA A 191 4.59 -11.34 4.88
N ASP A 192 3.33 -11.31 4.44
CA ASP A 192 2.36 -12.42 4.52
C ASP A 192 2.14 -12.97 5.94
N LYS A 193 2.14 -12.08 6.93
CA LYS A 193 1.87 -12.44 8.33
C LYS A 193 0.40 -12.37 8.67
N LYS A 194 -0.04 -13.27 9.55
CA LYS A 194 -1.42 -13.24 10.04
C LYS A 194 -1.66 -12.03 10.93
N PRO A 195 -2.91 -11.55 11.06
CA PRO A 195 -3.23 -10.37 11.86
C PRO A 195 -2.78 -10.50 13.32
N SER A 196 -2.94 -11.69 13.90
CA SER A 196 -2.51 -11.98 15.27
C SER A 196 -0.98 -11.88 15.45
N GLU A 197 -0.20 -12.30 14.46
CA GLU A 197 1.27 -12.18 14.49
C GLU A 197 1.71 -10.71 14.38
N VAL A 198 1.04 -9.94 13.52
CA VAL A 198 1.34 -8.51 13.33
C VAL A 198 1.00 -7.71 14.58
N ILE A 199 -0.08 -8.02 15.29
CA ILE A 199 -0.43 -7.30 16.53
C ILE A 199 0.48 -7.71 17.70
N ALA A 200 0.89 -8.98 17.77
CA ALA A 200 1.76 -9.46 18.83
C ALA A 200 3.20 -8.93 18.71
N SER A 201 3.73 -8.84 17.48
CA SER A 201 5.15 -8.52 17.24
C SER A 201 5.37 -7.18 16.53
N GLY A 202 4.31 -6.56 16.01
CA GLY A 202 4.39 -5.30 15.27
C GLY A 202 4.58 -4.10 16.17
N THR A 203 5.29 -3.11 15.65
CA THR A 203 5.55 -1.84 16.32
C THR A 203 4.46 -0.83 15.95
N THR A 204 3.99 -0.06 16.93
CA THR A 204 3.07 1.07 16.71
C THR A 204 3.76 2.43 16.83
N ASN A 205 4.89 2.49 17.53
CA ASN A 205 5.53 3.71 18.01
C ASN A 205 6.74 4.16 17.18
N THR A 206 6.94 3.57 15.99
CA THR A 206 8.06 3.91 15.11
C THR A 206 7.56 4.30 13.73
N ASP A 207 8.13 5.36 13.17
CA ASP A 207 7.87 5.74 11.79
C ASP A 207 8.31 4.61 10.84
N TYR A 208 7.44 4.28 9.90
CA TYR A 208 7.70 3.26 8.90
C TYR A 208 7.85 3.89 7.52
N LEU A 209 9.10 3.98 7.07
CA LEU A 209 9.47 4.53 5.77
C LEU A 209 9.41 3.45 4.68
N MET A 210 8.55 3.68 3.69
CA MET A 210 8.41 2.85 2.50
C MET A 210 8.90 3.65 1.30
N CYS A 211 10.05 3.27 0.76
CA CYS A 211 10.62 3.93 -0.41
C CYS A 211 10.08 3.28 -1.68
N VAL A 212 9.95 4.06 -2.75
CA VAL A 212 9.55 3.56 -4.06
C VAL A 212 10.76 3.64 -4.98
N ASP A 213 11.11 2.57 -5.64
CA ASP A 213 12.10 2.55 -6.73
C ASP A 213 11.39 2.38 -8.07
N THR A 214 11.94 2.93 -9.14
CA THR A 214 11.35 2.88 -10.48
C THR A 214 12.31 2.26 -11.49
N ALA A 215 11.75 1.47 -12.42
CA ALA A 215 12.50 0.93 -13.53
C ALA A 215 12.79 2.02 -14.58
N GLY A 216 13.84 2.83 -14.37
CA GLY A 216 14.26 3.81 -15.37
C GLY A 216 15.26 4.85 -14.88
N LEU A 217 15.90 5.54 -15.83
CA LEU A 217 16.72 6.71 -15.52
C LEU A 217 15.79 7.91 -15.26
N THR A 218 15.65 8.29 -14.00
CA THR A 218 14.87 9.48 -13.58
C THR A 218 15.75 10.69 -13.31
N GLY A 219 17.02 10.48 -12.98
CA GLY A 219 17.93 11.55 -12.56
C GLY A 219 17.60 12.16 -11.20
N THR A 220 16.64 11.59 -10.45
CA THR A 220 16.20 12.02 -9.11
C THR A 220 16.58 10.99 -8.05
N LYS A 221 16.74 11.42 -6.81
CA LYS A 221 16.88 10.47 -5.69
C LYS A 221 15.54 9.78 -5.39
N ALA A 222 15.59 8.69 -4.65
CA ALA A 222 14.38 7.98 -4.26
C ALA A 222 13.47 8.86 -3.38
N ILE A 223 12.17 8.75 -3.63
CA ILE A 223 11.06 9.29 -2.84
C ILE A 223 10.24 8.13 -2.29
N GLY A 224 9.39 8.42 -1.31
CA GLY A 224 8.61 7.40 -0.65
C GLY A 224 7.43 7.93 0.14
N VAL A 225 6.86 7.03 0.92
CA VAL A 225 5.75 7.30 1.83
C VAL A 225 6.19 6.89 3.23
N VAL A 226 5.99 7.77 4.20
CA VAL A 226 6.18 7.46 5.62
C VAL A 226 4.82 7.28 6.26
N LEU A 227 4.72 6.19 7.01
CA LEU A 227 3.67 5.98 7.98
C LEU A 227 4.17 6.45 9.34
N GLN A 228 3.55 7.48 9.90
CA GLN A 228 3.96 8.02 11.19
C GLN A 228 3.66 7.04 12.34
N ALA A 229 4.51 7.09 13.36
CA ALA A 229 4.28 6.43 14.63
C ALA A 229 2.89 6.81 15.18
N ASN A 230 2.15 5.81 15.63
CA ASN A 230 0.81 5.93 16.19
C ASN A 230 -0.18 6.62 15.23
N ALA A 231 -0.03 6.40 13.92
CA ALA A 231 -1.00 6.89 12.94
C ALA A 231 -2.41 6.37 13.25
N VAL A 232 -3.33 7.30 13.51
CA VAL A 232 -4.74 7.03 13.85
C VAL A 232 -5.71 7.34 12.69
N ASN A 233 -5.21 7.92 11.59
CA ASN A 233 -6.02 8.28 10.43
C ASN A 233 -5.13 8.46 9.19
N SER A 234 -5.76 8.77 8.06
CA SER A 234 -5.09 9.02 6.77
C SER A 234 -4.07 10.17 6.79
N GLY A 235 -4.16 11.10 7.74
CA GLY A 235 -3.16 12.16 7.95
C GLY A 235 -1.81 11.65 8.47
N GLY A 236 -1.76 10.43 9.01
CA GLY A 236 -0.49 9.77 9.38
C GLY A 236 0.32 9.25 8.18
N VAL A 237 -0.23 9.33 6.96
CA VAL A 237 0.44 8.92 5.71
C VAL A 237 0.97 10.16 5.00
N ASN A 238 2.29 10.35 5.05
CA ASN A 238 2.96 11.53 4.51
C ASN A 238 3.93 11.18 3.39
N PHE A 239 4.05 12.11 2.44
CA PHE A 239 5.03 12.01 1.37
C PHE A 239 6.42 12.32 1.90
N VAL A 240 7.41 11.56 1.43
CA VAL A 240 8.81 11.74 1.80
C VAL A 240 9.60 12.25 0.60
N PRO A 241 10.25 13.43 0.73
CA PRO A 241 10.98 14.05 -0.37
C PRO A 241 12.29 13.32 -0.67
N GLU A 242 12.85 13.69 -1.82
CA GLU A 242 14.08 13.13 -2.40
C GLU A 242 15.23 13.09 -1.37
N GLY A 243 15.89 11.93 -1.22
CA GLY A 243 17.13 11.77 -0.45
C GLY A 243 16.97 11.40 1.02
N THR A 244 15.74 11.17 1.47
CA THR A 244 15.46 10.48 2.76
C THR A 244 15.38 8.96 2.55
N CYS A 245 15.05 8.57 1.32
CA CYS A 245 15.35 7.28 0.72
C CYS A 245 16.71 7.39 -0.01
#